data_AF-A0A496UX85-F1
#
_entry.id   AF-A0A496UX85-F1
#
_cell.length_a   1.000
_cell.length_b   1.000
_cell.length_c   1.000
_cell.angle_alpha   90.00
_cell.angle_beta   90.00
_cell.angle_gamma   90.00
#
_symmetry.space_group_name_H-M   'P 1'
#
loop_
_entity.id
_entity.type
_entity.pdbx_description
1 polymer ?
#
loop_
_entity_poly.entity_id
_entity_poly.type
_entity_poly.pdbx_seq_one_letter_code
_entity_poly.pdbx_strand_id
1 'polypeptide(L)'
;MPIKHRKTLKTTALSVTALAASSALGKTPTGRIGQDALTLEEVPTQTVTVCAHARDPENEDKFSGMMSDTLSIAVDSSKRRQVKMSFVISEMKDTTEDRFLFLVYSTRNSPSPQILTTDLGPDLGIDMFEMETLGVYHISARQENPQPITRVGQALPFSTSKMTVEVNFDTSKIDDLIRNGKGTIYVQAALIRASDLEAELFENMILSEMDTLTFVANECPADAVESYEADESGTITIIKSPSQNSTANPNSNPNPGGKTI
;
A
#
# COMPACT_ATOMS: atom_id res chain seq x y z
N MET A 1 19.73 20.99 -54.81
CA MET A 1 19.03 21.15 -53.51
C MET A 1 18.90 19.77 -52.85
N PRO A 2 19.67 19.46 -51.79
CA PRO A 2 19.42 18.27 -50.97
C PRO A 2 18.67 18.64 -49.68
N ILE A 3 17.51 18.02 -49.48
CA ILE A 3 16.65 18.15 -48.31
C ILE A 3 17.28 17.34 -47.17
N LYS A 4 17.77 18.04 -46.13
CA LYS A 4 18.22 17.46 -44.85
C LYS A 4 17.00 17.04 -44.03
N HIS A 5 16.68 15.75 -44.00
CA HIS A 5 15.78 15.20 -42.98
C HIS A 5 16.57 14.91 -41.70
N ARG A 6 16.49 15.85 -40.76
CA ARG A 6 16.94 15.72 -39.37
C ARG A 6 15.90 14.87 -38.64
N LYS A 7 16.17 13.58 -38.42
CA LYS A 7 15.36 12.73 -37.54
C LYS A 7 15.73 13.06 -36.09
N THR A 8 14.90 13.85 -35.44
CA THR A 8 14.93 14.07 -33.99
C THR A 8 14.33 12.82 -33.34
N LEU A 9 15.17 11.94 -32.83
CA LEU A 9 14.76 10.91 -31.86
C LEU A 9 14.38 11.63 -30.58
N LYS A 10 13.09 11.94 -30.42
CA LYS A 10 12.52 12.23 -29.11
C LYS A 10 12.42 10.91 -28.36
N THR A 11 13.47 10.59 -27.61
CA THR A 11 13.44 9.55 -26.58
C THR A 11 12.54 10.08 -25.46
N THR A 12 11.24 9.83 -25.62
CA THR A 12 10.22 10.00 -24.58
C THR A 12 9.88 8.59 -24.15
N ALA A 13 10.51 8.11 -23.09
CA ALA A 13 10.08 6.93 -22.36
C ALA A 13 10.91 6.80 -21.08
N LEU A 14 10.24 6.36 -20.01
CA LEU A 14 10.79 5.81 -18.76
C LEU A 14 10.98 6.81 -17.61
N SER A 15 9.86 7.27 -17.06
CA SER A 15 9.81 7.75 -15.66
C SER A 15 8.54 7.29 -14.93
N VAL A 16 8.08 6.04 -15.16
CA VAL A 16 6.94 5.46 -14.40
C VAL A 16 7.36 4.23 -13.60
N THR A 17 8.66 3.90 -13.54
CA THR A 17 9.13 2.59 -13.05
C THR A 17 9.97 2.64 -11.77
N ALA A 18 9.81 3.65 -10.91
CA ALA A 18 10.67 3.78 -9.73
C ALA A 18 10.03 3.40 -8.38
N LEU A 19 8.71 3.18 -8.30
CA LEU A 19 8.04 2.85 -7.01
C LEU A 19 7.36 1.47 -6.97
N ALA A 20 7.33 0.72 -8.08
CA ALA A 20 6.81 -0.66 -8.07
C ALA A 20 7.86 -1.71 -7.65
N ALA A 21 9.11 -1.29 -7.41
CA ALA A 21 10.25 -2.17 -7.14
C ALA A 21 10.58 -2.36 -5.65
N SER A 22 9.72 -1.92 -4.72
CA SER A 22 9.74 -2.44 -3.36
C SER A 22 9.23 -3.88 -3.39
N SER A 23 10.17 -4.81 -3.40
CA SER A 23 9.94 -6.22 -3.10
C SER A 23 9.51 -6.35 -1.65
N ALA A 24 8.39 -7.06 -1.47
CA ALA A 24 7.80 -7.52 -0.22
C ALA A 24 8.86 -7.84 0.85
N LEU A 25 8.87 -7.03 1.89
CA LEU A 25 9.31 -7.43 3.22
C LEU A 25 8.55 -6.52 4.17
N GLY A 26 7.33 -6.92 4.55
CA GLY A 26 6.53 -5.95 5.26
C GLY A 26 5.19 -6.34 5.84
N LYS A 27 4.71 -7.56 5.74
CA LYS A 27 3.63 -8.01 6.61
C LYS A 27 4.01 -9.41 7.02
N THR A 28 3.85 -9.76 8.29
CA THR A 28 3.96 -11.18 8.69
C THR A 28 2.53 -11.65 8.87
N PRO A 29 1.78 -11.85 7.77
CA PRO A 29 0.43 -12.33 7.89
C PRO A 29 0.46 -13.65 8.64
N THR A 30 -0.58 -13.88 9.45
CA THR A 30 -0.85 -15.21 9.93
C THR A 30 -1.08 -16.10 8.70
N GLY A 31 -0.35 -17.21 8.60
CA GLY A 31 -0.50 -18.19 7.51
C GLY A 31 0.54 -18.11 6.39
N ARG A 32 0.40 -18.96 5.38
CA ARG A 32 1.32 -19.00 4.22
C ARG A 32 0.91 -17.95 3.20
N ILE A 33 1.80 -17.00 2.92
CA ILE A 33 1.48 -15.93 1.97
C ILE A 33 1.21 -16.50 0.57
N GLY A 34 0.17 -15.96 -0.08
CA GLY A 34 -0.31 -16.39 -1.38
C GLY A 34 -1.19 -17.64 -1.37
N GLN A 35 -1.29 -18.32 -0.23
CA GLN A 35 -2.08 -19.54 -0.07
C GLN A 35 -3.16 -19.39 1.01
N ASP A 36 -2.81 -18.86 2.17
CA ASP A 36 -3.73 -18.63 3.29
C ASP A 36 -3.88 -17.12 3.62
N ALA A 37 -2.99 -16.26 3.10
CA ALA A 37 -3.05 -14.81 3.28
C ALA A 37 -2.55 -14.04 2.05
N LEU A 38 -3.03 -12.80 1.87
CA LEU A 38 -2.53 -11.85 0.87
C LEU A 38 -1.75 -10.71 1.54
N THR A 39 -0.84 -10.10 0.80
CA THR A 39 -0.26 -8.80 1.16
C THR A 39 -1.02 -7.70 0.43
N LEU A 40 -1.44 -6.68 1.18
CA LEU A 40 -2.03 -5.45 0.68
C LEU A 40 -1.11 -4.31 1.11
N GLU A 41 -0.72 -3.43 0.19
CA GLU A 41 0.08 -2.24 0.51
C GLU A 41 -0.52 -1.01 -0.16
N GLU A 42 -0.68 0.07 0.59
CA GLU A 42 -1.12 1.36 0.08
C GLU A 42 0.04 2.24 -0.33
N VAL A 43 -0.08 2.83 -1.52
CA VAL A 43 0.92 3.74 -2.06
C VAL A 43 0.22 5.02 -2.53
N PRO A 44 0.60 6.19 -2.01
CA PRO A 44 0.10 7.45 -2.55
C PRO A 44 0.58 7.63 -3.99
N THR A 45 -0.34 7.93 -4.91
CA THR A 45 0.03 8.09 -6.32
C THR A 45 -0.11 9.49 -6.84
N GLN A 46 -1.20 10.22 -6.55
CA GLN A 46 -1.36 11.59 -7.06
C GLN A 46 -2.18 12.44 -6.11
N THR A 47 -1.70 13.66 -5.90
CA THR A 47 -2.37 14.70 -5.12
C THR A 47 -2.87 14.21 -3.77
N VAL A 48 -1.96 13.63 -3.01
CA VAL A 48 -2.28 13.12 -1.69
C VAL A 48 -1.09 13.32 -0.78
N THR A 49 -1.37 13.77 0.44
CA THR A 49 -0.41 13.82 1.51
C THR A 49 -0.72 12.68 2.47
N VAL A 50 0.16 11.69 2.53
CA VAL A 50 0.05 10.56 3.46
C VAL A 50 0.90 10.86 4.69
N CYS A 51 0.30 10.71 5.85
CA CYS A 51 0.88 10.97 7.16
C CYS A 51 1.02 9.62 7.86
N ALA A 52 2.26 9.22 8.12
CA ALA A 52 2.56 8.03 8.89
C ALA A 52 2.75 8.41 10.36
N HIS A 53 2.06 7.69 11.23
CA HIS A 53 2.18 7.82 12.68
C HIS A 53 3.39 7.03 13.19
N ALA A 54 3.83 7.35 14.41
CA ALA A 54 4.80 6.52 15.10
C ALA A 54 4.26 5.09 15.17
N ARG A 55 5.12 4.10 14.92
CA ARG A 55 4.75 2.71 15.20
C ARG A 55 4.47 2.57 16.68
N ASP A 56 3.41 1.84 17.01
CA ASP A 56 3.14 1.50 18.38
C ASP A 56 4.31 0.63 18.91
N PRO A 57 5.02 1.05 19.97
CA PRO A 57 6.10 0.27 20.56
C PRO A 57 5.64 -1.13 21.00
N GLU A 58 4.34 -1.34 21.26
CA GLU A 58 3.79 -2.66 21.61
C GLU A 58 3.68 -3.62 20.41
N ASN A 59 3.79 -3.12 19.17
CA ASN A 59 3.76 -3.91 17.93
C ASN A 59 5.11 -3.89 17.16
N GLU A 60 6.19 -3.37 17.75
CA GLU A 60 7.52 -3.30 17.10
C GLU A 60 8.09 -4.66 16.69
N ASP A 61 7.69 -5.74 17.37
CA ASP A 61 8.10 -7.12 17.03
C ASP A 61 7.50 -7.63 15.71
N LYS A 62 6.49 -6.94 15.17
CA LYS A 62 5.88 -7.24 13.86
C LYS A 62 6.34 -6.20 12.85
N PHE A 63 7.37 -6.54 12.07
CA PHE A 63 7.85 -5.68 10.99
C PHE A 63 6.77 -5.51 9.90
N SER A 64 5.99 -4.42 9.97
CA SER A 64 4.87 -4.11 9.05
C SER A 64 5.29 -3.33 7.78
N GLY A 65 6.53 -3.47 7.30
CA GLY A 65 6.92 -2.97 5.98
C GLY A 65 7.37 -1.53 5.97
N MET A 66 7.13 -0.77 4.89
CA MET A 66 7.49 0.66 4.84
C MET A 66 6.40 1.59 5.41
N MET A 67 5.15 1.13 5.55
CA MET A 67 4.02 1.94 6.02
C MET A 67 3.34 1.29 7.23
N SER A 68 2.67 2.09 8.07
CA SER A 68 1.87 1.57 9.19
C SER A 68 0.52 1.07 8.68
N ASP A 69 -0.04 0.04 9.32
CA ASP A 69 -1.42 -0.45 9.08
C ASP A 69 -2.48 0.64 9.31
N THR A 70 -2.08 1.75 9.95
CA THR A 70 -2.89 2.96 10.07
C THR A 70 -2.22 4.12 9.35
N LEU A 71 -2.82 4.55 8.25
CA LEU A 71 -2.40 5.73 7.51
C LEU A 71 -3.41 6.86 7.71
N SER A 72 -2.90 8.07 7.91
CA SER A 72 -3.71 9.28 7.81
C SER A 72 -3.49 9.95 6.46
N ILE A 73 -4.56 10.38 5.82
CA ILE A 73 -4.53 11.00 4.50
C ILE A 73 -5.05 12.42 4.65
N ALA A 74 -4.16 13.41 4.51
CA ALA A 74 -4.56 14.80 4.53
C ALA A 74 -5.16 15.21 3.18
N VAL A 75 -6.40 15.69 3.24
CA VAL A 75 -7.20 16.07 2.07
C VAL A 75 -7.50 17.56 2.13
N ASP A 76 -7.01 18.29 1.14
CA ASP A 76 -7.30 19.72 0.96
C ASP A 76 -8.43 19.89 -0.05
N SER A 77 -9.65 20.00 0.46
CA SER A 77 -10.87 20.13 -0.35
C SER A 77 -10.95 21.45 -1.12
N SER A 78 -10.19 22.48 -0.70
CA SER A 78 -10.13 23.76 -1.42
C SER A 78 -9.50 23.61 -2.81
N LYS A 79 -8.64 22.60 -2.99
CA LYS A 79 -7.96 22.34 -4.26
C LYS A 79 -8.85 21.60 -5.28
N ARG A 80 -10.04 21.09 -4.91
CA ARG A 80 -10.98 20.33 -5.76
C ARG A 80 -10.33 19.20 -6.58
N ARG A 81 -9.34 18.53 -6.01
CA ARG A 81 -8.61 17.46 -6.69
C ARG A 81 -9.22 16.10 -6.33
N GLN A 82 -8.90 15.07 -7.10
CA GLN A 82 -9.19 13.68 -6.74
C GLN A 82 -8.04 13.17 -5.89
N VAL A 83 -8.34 12.40 -4.85
CA VAL A 83 -7.32 11.71 -4.05
C VAL A 83 -7.09 10.36 -4.72
N LYS A 84 -5.86 10.12 -5.21
CA LYS A 84 -5.52 8.85 -5.85
C LYS A 84 -4.59 8.03 -4.99
N MET A 85 -4.95 6.77 -4.80
CA MET A 85 -4.14 5.79 -4.11
C MET A 85 -4.00 4.54 -4.96
N SER A 86 -2.83 3.93 -4.90
CA SER A 86 -2.61 2.59 -5.41
C SER A 86 -2.66 1.59 -4.28
N PHE A 87 -3.41 0.52 -4.49
CA PHE A 87 -3.40 -0.67 -3.67
C PHE A 87 -2.60 -1.74 -4.40
N VAL A 88 -1.52 -2.19 -3.78
CA VAL A 88 -0.67 -3.24 -4.30
C VAL A 88 -1.03 -4.54 -3.58
N ILE A 89 -1.64 -5.46 -4.33
CA ILE A 89 -1.89 -6.82 -3.87
C ILE A 89 -0.77 -7.69 -4.40
N SER A 90 0.01 -8.31 -3.52
CA SER A 90 1.18 -9.07 -3.92
C SER A 90 1.18 -10.50 -3.41
N GLU A 91 2.16 -11.27 -3.89
CA GLU A 91 2.39 -12.66 -3.50
C GLU A 91 1.22 -13.62 -3.78
N MET A 92 0.33 -13.28 -4.72
CA MET A 92 -0.74 -14.17 -5.16
C MET A 92 -0.12 -15.36 -5.89
N LYS A 93 -0.10 -16.54 -5.26
CA LYS A 93 0.41 -17.77 -5.88
C LYS A 93 -0.40 -18.08 -7.14
N ASP A 94 0.24 -18.34 -8.28
CA ASP A 94 -0.46 -18.71 -9.50
C ASP A 94 -1.19 -20.05 -9.34
N THR A 95 -2.36 -20.18 -9.98
CA THR A 95 -3.21 -21.37 -9.89
C THR A 95 -3.69 -21.77 -11.28
N THR A 96 -3.96 -23.06 -11.48
CA THR A 96 -4.55 -23.58 -12.73
C THR A 96 -6.03 -23.26 -12.89
N GLU A 97 -6.61 -22.55 -11.93
CA GLU A 97 -8.01 -22.13 -11.92
C GLU A 97 -8.10 -20.60 -11.89
N ASP A 98 -9.14 -20.06 -12.52
CA ASP A 98 -9.49 -18.65 -12.47
C ASP A 98 -9.89 -18.24 -11.04
N ARG A 99 -9.61 -16.98 -10.71
CA ARG A 99 -9.91 -16.40 -9.41
C ARG A 99 -10.49 -14.99 -9.56
N PHE A 100 -11.19 -14.54 -8.53
CA PHE A 100 -11.69 -13.18 -8.42
C PHE A 100 -11.09 -12.50 -7.20
N LEU A 101 -10.51 -11.33 -7.42
CA LEU A 101 -10.02 -10.45 -6.37
C LEU A 101 -11.03 -9.33 -6.15
N PHE A 102 -11.51 -9.23 -4.91
CA PHE A 102 -12.34 -8.15 -4.42
C PHE A 102 -11.47 -7.21 -3.60
N LEU A 103 -11.55 -5.92 -3.89
CA LEU A 103 -11.04 -4.87 -3.01
C LEU A 103 -12.25 -4.19 -2.40
N VAL A 104 -12.40 -4.28 -1.09
CA VAL A 104 -13.58 -3.79 -0.36
C VAL A 104 -13.19 -2.84 0.75
N TYR A 105 -14.11 -1.97 1.13
CA TYR A 105 -13.94 -1.11 2.29
C TYR A 105 -15.24 -0.96 3.10
N SER A 106 -15.14 -0.53 4.35
CA SER A 106 -16.27 -0.08 5.17
C SER A 106 -15.85 1.06 6.09
N THR A 107 -16.79 1.89 6.51
CA THR A 107 -16.56 2.89 7.58
C THR A 107 -16.58 2.28 8.98
N ARG A 108 -16.81 0.97 9.10
CA ARG A 108 -16.88 0.25 10.36
C ARG A 108 -16.14 -1.08 10.29
N ASN A 109 -15.45 -1.40 11.38
CA ASN A 109 -14.99 -2.74 11.63
C ASN A 109 -16.14 -3.56 12.21
N SER A 110 -16.07 -4.87 12.00
CA SER A 110 -16.99 -5.80 12.62
C SER A 110 -16.52 -6.14 14.04
N PRO A 111 -17.41 -6.26 15.04
CA PRO A 111 -17.05 -6.68 16.39
C PRO A 111 -16.65 -8.17 16.47
N SER A 112 -16.93 -8.96 15.44
CA SER A 112 -16.54 -10.36 15.31
C SER A 112 -16.20 -10.69 13.85
N PRO A 113 -15.33 -11.68 13.57
CA PRO A 113 -15.14 -12.19 12.22
C PRO A 113 -16.48 -12.47 11.53
N GLN A 114 -16.75 -11.81 10.40
CA GLN A 114 -17.99 -12.00 9.65
C GLN A 114 -17.95 -13.30 8.83
N ILE A 115 -16.75 -13.65 8.35
CA ILE A 115 -16.45 -14.88 7.65
C ILE A 115 -15.15 -15.43 8.24
N LEU A 116 -15.24 -16.63 8.82
CA LEU A 116 -14.09 -17.42 9.22
C LEU A 116 -13.60 -18.13 7.96
N THR A 117 -12.40 -17.80 7.51
CA THR A 117 -11.86 -18.39 6.29
C THR A 117 -11.11 -19.68 6.59
N THR A 118 -9.83 -19.57 6.92
CA THR A 118 -8.97 -20.70 7.30
C THR A 118 -8.36 -20.45 8.68
N ASP A 119 -8.13 -21.52 9.44
CA ASP A 119 -7.53 -21.45 10.80
C ASP A 119 -6.16 -20.76 10.85
N LEU A 120 -5.53 -20.55 9.69
CA LEU A 120 -4.19 -19.98 9.56
C LEU A 120 -4.18 -18.58 8.97
N GLY A 121 -5.26 -18.11 8.34
CA GLY A 121 -5.30 -16.83 7.62
C GLY A 121 -6.00 -15.70 8.37
N PRO A 122 -5.95 -14.46 7.85
CA PRO A 122 -6.73 -13.35 8.39
C PRO A 122 -8.24 -13.59 8.26
N ASP A 123 -8.99 -13.10 9.24
CA ASP A 123 -10.45 -13.08 9.22
C ASP A 123 -11.01 -11.86 8.46
N LEU A 124 -12.26 -11.97 7.97
CA LEU A 124 -12.98 -10.81 7.43
C LEU A 124 -13.41 -9.89 8.58
N GLY A 125 -12.64 -8.82 8.77
CA GLY A 125 -12.81 -7.84 9.87
C GLY A 125 -13.71 -6.65 9.52
N ILE A 126 -14.19 -6.57 8.29
CA ILE A 126 -15.02 -5.46 7.78
C ILE A 126 -16.50 -5.71 8.09
N ASP A 127 -17.23 -4.67 8.49
CA ASP A 127 -18.70 -4.74 8.64
C ASP A 127 -19.38 -4.89 7.27
N MET A 128 -19.95 -6.07 7.01
CA MET A 128 -20.63 -6.41 5.75
C MET A 128 -21.88 -5.56 5.47
N PHE A 129 -22.50 -4.94 6.48
CA PHE A 129 -23.68 -4.09 6.27
C PHE A 129 -23.34 -2.72 5.70
N GLU A 130 -22.15 -2.19 6.00
CA GLU A 130 -21.64 -0.93 5.47
C GLU A 130 -20.52 -1.16 4.43
N MET A 131 -20.34 -2.39 3.98
CA MET A 131 -19.31 -2.75 3.01
C MET A 131 -19.64 -2.22 1.61
N GLU A 132 -18.64 -1.58 1.00
CA GLU A 132 -18.65 -1.17 -0.39
C GLU A 132 -17.47 -1.78 -1.15
N THR A 133 -17.68 -2.08 -2.44
CA THR A 133 -16.65 -2.64 -3.32
C THR A 133 -15.92 -1.53 -4.06
N LEU A 134 -14.61 -1.40 -3.83
CA LEU A 134 -13.71 -0.52 -4.60
C LEU A 134 -13.43 -1.10 -5.99
N GLY A 135 -13.38 -2.42 -6.11
CA GLY A 135 -13.27 -3.09 -7.40
C GLY A 135 -13.34 -4.61 -7.34
N VAL A 136 -13.63 -5.20 -8.50
CA VAL A 136 -13.63 -6.66 -8.73
C VAL A 136 -12.76 -6.96 -9.93
N TYR A 137 -11.80 -7.86 -9.76
CA TYR A 137 -10.79 -8.15 -10.77
C TYR A 137 -10.75 -9.66 -11.05
N HIS A 138 -10.93 -10.02 -12.32
CA HIS A 138 -10.73 -11.39 -12.78
C HIS A 138 -9.23 -11.67 -12.94
N ILE A 139 -8.77 -12.75 -12.33
CA ILE A 139 -7.39 -13.24 -12.39
C ILE A 139 -7.42 -14.59 -13.11
N SER A 140 -6.97 -14.59 -14.36
CA SER A 140 -6.96 -15.80 -15.17
C SER A 140 -5.98 -16.85 -14.65
N ALA A 141 -6.36 -18.11 -14.80
CA ALA A 141 -5.52 -19.26 -14.52
C ALA A 141 -4.16 -19.17 -15.22
N ARG A 142 -3.11 -19.56 -14.49
CA ARG A 142 -1.74 -19.66 -15.02
C ARG A 142 -1.14 -20.99 -14.59
N GLN A 143 -0.44 -21.64 -15.50
CA GLN A 143 0.31 -22.84 -15.16
C GLN A 143 1.53 -22.47 -14.33
N GLU A 144 1.67 -23.11 -13.17
CA GLU A 144 2.92 -23.12 -12.41
C GLU A 144 3.99 -23.81 -13.27
N ASN A 145 5.02 -23.07 -13.66
CA ASN A 145 6.17 -23.64 -14.35
C ASN A 145 7.25 -23.96 -13.32
N PRO A 146 7.57 -25.25 -13.08
CA PRO A 146 8.62 -25.61 -12.14
C PRO A 146 9.95 -25.03 -12.60
N GLN A 147 10.65 -24.33 -11.69
CA GLN A 147 11.98 -23.82 -11.99
C GLN A 147 13.01 -24.96 -12.03
N PRO A 148 13.95 -24.93 -13.00
CA PRO A 148 14.99 -25.96 -13.09
C PRO A 148 15.93 -25.88 -11.89
N ILE A 149 16.43 -27.05 -11.45
CA ILE A 149 17.41 -27.14 -10.37
C ILE A 149 18.71 -26.42 -10.79
N THR A 150 19.17 -25.47 -9.97
CA THR A 150 20.44 -24.78 -10.16
C THR A 150 21.54 -25.43 -9.32
N ARG A 151 22.82 -25.08 -9.56
CA ARG A 151 23.95 -25.56 -8.75
C ARG A 151 23.90 -25.15 -7.28
N VAL A 152 23.16 -24.07 -6.96
CA VAL A 152 23.03 -23.53 -5.61
C VAL A 152 21.83 -24.13 -4.88
N GLY A 153 20.91 -24.75 -5.62
CA GLY A 153 19.70 -25.36 -5.09
C GLY A 153 18.52 -25.25 -6.05
N GLN A 154 17.35 -25.66 -5.56
CA GLN A 154 16.08 -25.51 -6.24
C GLN A 154 15.33 -24.35 -5.61
N ALA A 155 14.94 -23.36 -6.42
CA ALA A 155 13.97 -22.36 -5.98
C ALA A 155 12.60 -23.02 -5.82
N LEU A 156 11.81 -22.58 -4.83
CA LEU A 156 10.42 -23.00 -4.73
C LEU A 156 9.69 -22.65 -6.04
N PRO A 157 9.01 -23.61 -6.68
CA PRO A 157 8.53 -23.46 -8.06
C PRO A 157 7.28 -22.58 -8.21
N PHE A 158 6.77 -22.01 -7.12
CA PHE A 158 5.52 -21.26 -7.15
C PHE A 158 5.78 -19.87 -7.74
N SER A 159 5.27 -19.62 -8.94
CA SER A 159 5.22 -18.26 -9.47
C SER A 159 4.17 -17.48 -8.69
N THR A 160 4.52 -16.24 -8.32
CA THR A 160 3.62 -15.32 -7.67
C THR A 160 3.33 -14.15 -8.60
N SER A 161 2.09 -13.67 -8.54
CA SER A 161 1.60 -12.52 -9.27
C SER A 161 1.43 -11.33 -8.33
N LYS A 162 1.63 -10.13 -8.88
CA LYS A 162 1.39 -8.84 -8.22
C LYS A 162 0.40 -8.04 -9.07
N MET A 163 -0.58 -7.42 -8.43
CA MET A 163 -1.55 -6.54 -9.06
C MET A 163 -1.52 -5.19 -8.36
N THR A 164 -1.47 -4.12 -9.14
CA THR A 164 -1.62 -2.74 -8.62
C THR A 164 -2.93 -2.20 -9.14
N VAL A 165 -3.75 -1.71 -8.21
CA VAL A 165 -5.07 -1.15 -8.46
C VAL A 165 -5.04 0.33 -8.09
N GLU A 166 -5.34 1.21 -9.03
CA GLU A 166 -5.49 2.64 -8.76
C GLU A 166 -6.94 2.98 -8.42
N VAL A 167 -7.16 3.50 -7.21
CA VAL A 167 -8.47 3.96 -6.73
C VAL A 167 -8.48 5.48 -6.68
N ASN A 168 -9.51 6.06 -7.28
CA ASN A 168 -9.79 7.49 -7.25
C ASN A 168 -10.89 7.75 -6.22
N PHE A 169 -10.55 8.35 -5.09
CA PHE A 169 -11.51 8.77 -4.09
C PHE A 169 -12.07 10.15 -4.43
N ASP A 170 -13.40 10.26 -4.40
CA ASP A 170 -14.12 11.51 -4.59
C ASP A 170 -13.97 12.38 -3.33
N THR A 171 -13.36 13.55 -3.48
CA THR A 171 -13.11 14.47 -2.36
C THR A 171 -14.39 15.00 -1.74
N SER A 172 -15.50 15.11 -2.49
CA SER A 172 -16.78 15.51 -1.92
C SER A 172 -17.33 14.45 -0.96
N LYS A 173 -17.16 13.17 -1.29
CA LYS A 173 -17.53 12.06 -0.41
C LYS A 173 -16.61 11.99 0.81
N ILE A 174 -15.32 12.20 0.62
CA ILE A 174 -14.36 12.26 1.73
C ILE A 174 -14.74 13.40 2.70
N ASP A 175 -15.05 14.59 2.18
CA ASP A 175 -15.48 15.72 3.01
C ASP A 175 -16.76 15.40 3.81
N ASP A 176 -17.71 14.71 3.19
CA ASP A 176 -18.92 14.22 3.86
C ASP A 176 -18.59 13.21 4.96
N LEU A 177 -17.69 12.27 4.70
CA LEU A 177 -17.23 11.29 5.68
C LEU A 177 -16.56 11.98 6.88
N ILE A 178 -15.62 12.90 6.63
CA ILE A 178 -14.93 13.67 7.68
C ILE A 178 -15.95 14.45 8.53
N ARG A 179 -16.83 15.21 7.89
CA ARG A 179 -17.84 16.05 8.56
C ARG A 179 -18.82 15.25 9.41
N ASN A 180 -19.13 14.02 9.00
CA ASN A 180 -20.01 13.11 9.73
C ASN A 180 -19.29 12.24 10.77
N GLY A 181 -17.99 12.46 11.01
CA GLY A 181 -17.20 11.65 11.95
C GLY A 181 -16.94 10.21 11.47
N LYS A 182 -17.08 9.95 10.17
CA LYS A 182 -16.81 8.67 9.49
C LYS A 182 -15.56 8.75 8.60
N GLY A 183 -14.60 9.61 8.95
CA GLY A 183 -13.38 9.83 8.17
C GLY A 183 -12.43 8.63 8.12
N THR A 184 -12.66 7.60 8.94
CA THR A 184 -11.87 6.36 8.93
C THR A 184 -12.59 5.28 8.13
N ILE A 185 -11.84 4.62 7.24
CA ILE A 185 -12.25 3.45 6.50
C ILE A 185 -11.29 2.29 6.77
N TYR A 186 -11.84 1.09 6.70
CA TYR A 186 -11.10 -0.17 6.77
C TYR A 186 -11.12 -0.81 5.40
N VAL A 187 -9.96 -1.19 4.88
CA VAL A 187 -9.79 -1.75 3.53
C VAL A 187 -9.25 -3.17 3.66
N GLN A 188 -9.78 -4.09 2.86
CA GLN A 188 -9.31 -5.47 2.83
C GLN A 188 -9.45 -6.03 1.41
N ALA A 189 -8.48 -6.84 1.01
CA ALA A 189 -8.52 -7.60 -0.22
C ALA A 189 -8.96 -9.04 0.05
N ALA A 190 -9.83 -9.57 -0.81
CA ALA A 190 -10.30 -10.95 -0.74
C ALA A 190 -10.14 -11.64 -2.09
N LEU A 191 -9.45 -12.77 -2.12
CA LEU A 191 -9.24 -13.58 -3.32
C LEU A 191 -10.00 -14.90 -3.18
N ILE A 192 -10.86 -15.21 -4.13
CA ILE A 192 -11.65 -16.44 -4.16
C ILE A 192 -11.45 -17.19 -5.48
N ARG A 193 -11.53 -18.51 -5.46
CA ARG A 193 -11.57 -19.32 -6.67
C ARG A 193 -12.92 -19.18 -7.36
N ALA A 194 -12.93 -19.25 -8.70
CA ALA A 194 -14.16 -19.14 -9.46
C ALA A 194 -15.17 -20.22 -9.04
N SER A 195 -14.72 -21.47 -8.85
CA SER A 195 -15.59 -22.56 -8.40
C SER A 195 -16.16 -22.34 -6.99
N ASP A 196 -15.36 -21.82 -6.05
CA ASP A 196 -15.83 -21.50 -4.69
C ASP A 196 -16.85 -20.36 -4.70
N LEU A 197 -16.62 -19.35 -5.55
CA LEU A 197 -17.55 -18.22 -5.70
C LEU A 197 -18.91 -18.69 -6.26
N GLU A 198 -18.90 -19.54 -7.29
CA GLU A 198 -20.11 -20.13 -7.87
C GLU A 198 -20.85 -21.03 -6.88
N ALA A 199 -20.12 -21.68 -5.97
CA ALA A 199 -20.66 -22.53 -4.92
C ALA A 199 -21.00 -21.79 -3.62
N GLU A 200 -20.81 -20.46 -3.57
CA GLU A 200 -21.01 -19.61 -2.39
C GLU A 200 -20.18 -20.04 -1.16
N LEU A 201 -19.01 -20.64 -1.39
CA LEU A 201 -18.08 -21.12 -0.36
C LEU A 201 -17.07 -20.03 0.04
N PHE A 202 -17.59 -18.96 0.67
CA PHE A 202 -16.80 -17.79 1.04
C PHE A 202 -15.77 -18.07 2.16
N GLU A 203 -15.90 -19.17 2.89
CA GLU A 203 -14.88 -19.65 3.84
C GLU A 203 -13.55 -20.00 3.15
N ASN A 204 -13.55 -20.30 1.84
CA ASN A 204 -12.32 -20.60 1.09
C ASN A 204 -11.60 -19.34 0.57
N MET A 205 -12.06 -18.15 0.95
CA MET A 205 -11.40 -16.91 0.56
C MET A 205 -10.02 -16.76 1.22
N ILE A 206 -9.07 -16.27 0.44
CA ILE A 206 -7.76 -15.84 0.94
C ILE A 206 -7.86 -14.34 1.17
N LEU A 207 -7.68 -13.90 2.41
CA LEU A 207 -7.83 -12.49 2.80
C LEU A 207 -6.47 -11.83 3.00
N SER A 208 -6.39 -10.53 2.74
CA SER A 208 -5.29 -9.71 3.25
C SER A 208 -5.52 -9.38 4.73
N GLU A 209 -4.48 -8.91 5.40
CA GLU A 209 -4.67 -8.11 6.61
C GLU A 209 -5.53 -6.88 6.28
N MET A 210 -6.24 -6.39 7.30
CA MET A 210 -7.11 -5.22 7.17
C MET A 210 -6.31 -3.95 7.44
N ASP A 211 -6.33 -3.03 6.49
CA ASP A 211 -5.64 -1.75 6.60
C ASP A 211 -6.62 -0.63 6.97
N THR A 212 -6.15 0.34 7.74
CA THR A 212 -6.96 1.47 8.25
C THR A 212 -6.50 2.76 7.60
N LEU A 213 -7.40 3.41 6.86
CA LEU A 213 -7.15 4.72 6.25
C LEU A 213 -8.02 5.77 6.93
N THR A 214 -7.41 6.81 7.46
CA THR A 214 -8.12 7.92 8.11
C THR A 214 -7.94 9.20 7.31
N PHE A 215 -9.01 9.71 6.72
CA PHE A 215 -9.01 11.00 6.04
C PHE A 215 -9.08 12.14 7.07
N VAL A 216 -8.17 13.11 6.94
CA VAL A 216 -8.12 14.30 7.80
C VAL A 216 -8.16 15.56 6.94
N ALA A 217 -8.76 16.62 7.47
CA ALA A 217 -8.92 17.86 6.73
C ALA A 217 -7.62 18.68 6.72
N ASN A 218 -7.22 19.11 5.51
CA ASN A 218 -6.15 20.06 5.20
C ASN A 218 -4.71 19.61 5.49
N GLU A 219 -4.42 19.19 6.72
CA GLU A 219 -3.04 19.00 7.18
C GLU A 219 -2.86 17.69 7.95
N CYS A 220 -1.63 17.17 7.93
CA CYS A 220 -1.28 15.99 8.72
C CYS A 220 -1.47 16.25 10.23
N PRO A 221 -1.92 15.24 10.99
CA PRO A 221 -1.98 15.35 12.44
C PRO A 221 -0.60 15.69 13.04
N ALA A 222 -0.58 16.43 14.15
CA ALA A 222 0.67 16.94 14.75
C ALA A 222 1.62 15.81 15.22
N ASP A 223 1.03 14.67 15.60
CA ASP A 223 1.67 13.42 16.01
C ASP A 223 2.20 12.57 14.85
N ALA A 224 1.91 12.93 13.59
CA ALA A 224 2.53 12.29 12.44
C ALA A 224 4.06 12.47 12.47
N VAL A 225 4.77 11.35 12.39
CA VAL A 225 6.24 11.29 12.45
C VAL A 225 6.84 11.54 11.06
N GLU A 226 6.17 11.03 10.02
CA GLU A 226 6.56 11.21 8.64
C GLU A 226 5.37 11.66 7.79
N SER A 227 5.65 12.46 6.76
CA SER A 227 4.63 12.82 5.77
C SER A 227 5.20 12.84 4.37
N TYR A 228 4.46 12.23 3.45
CA TYR A 228 4.80 12.01 2.06
C TYR A 228 3.76 12.72 1.18
N GLU A 229 4.18 13.54 0.23
CA GLU A 229 3.30 14.16 -0.76
C GLU A 229 3.60 13.63 -2.15
N ALA A 230 2.57 13.10 -2.81
CA ALA A 230 2.62 12.76 -4.23
C ALA A 230 2.07 13.92 -5.04
N ASP A 231 2.89 14.48 -5.93
CA ASP A 231 2.47 15.56 -6.82
C ASP A 231 1.56 15.07 -7.97
N GLU A 232 1.17 15.97 -8.89
CA GLU A 232 0.30 15.64 -10.03
C GLU A 232 0.94 14.65 -11.02
N SER A 233 2.27 14.55 -11.02
CA SER A 233 3.03 13.59 -11.83
C SER A 233 3.24 12.24 -11.13
N GLY A 234 2.84 12.15 -9.87
CA GLY A 234 3.07 11.01 -8.98
C GLY A 234 4.51 10.89 -8.50
N THR A 235 5.26 11.99 -8.51
CA THR A 235 6.54 12.08 -7.83
C THR A 235 6.29 12.23 -6.34
N ILE A 236 6.81 11.29 -5.54
CA ILE A 236 6.69 11.31 -4.08
C ILE A 236 7.83 12.15 -3.49
N THR A 237 7.48 13.09 -2.62
CA THR A 237 8.41 13.92 -1.86
C THR A 237 8.18 13.73 -0.36
N ILE A 238 9.27 13.71 0.41
CA ILE A 238 9.20 13.63 1.88
C ILE A 238 9.14 15.05 2.43
N ILE A 239 8.04 15.41 3.09
CA ILE A 239 7.83 16.76 3.64
C ILE A 239 8.30 16.86 5.09
N LYS A 240 8.11 15.79 5.87
CA LYS A 240 8.51 15.69 7.27
C LYS A 240 9.12 14.30 7.47
N SER A 241 10.32 14.25 8.03
CA SER A 241 10.92 13.05 8.61
C SER A 241 11.34 13.38 10.04
N PRO A 242 11.43 12.40 10.94
CA PRO A 242 12.14 12.59 12.19
C PRO A 242 13.61 12.86 11.84
N SER A 243 14.00 14.13 11.81
CA SER A 243 15.42 14.48 11.70
C SER A 243 16.13 13.92 12.93
N GLN A 244 17.21 13.18 12.68
CA GLN A 244 18.32 13.00 13.60
C GLN A 244 18.71 14.35 14.24
N ASN A 245 18.09 14.70 15.37
CA ASN A 245 18.54 15.78 16.23
C ASN A 245 19.38 15.16 17.34
N SER A 246 20.64 14.86 17.02
CA SER A 246 21.71 14.85 18.00
C SER A 246 22.91 15.62 17.44
N THR A 247 22.76 16.94 17.47
CA THR A 247 23.83 17.94 17.71
C THR A 247 25.17 17.72 17.00
N ALA A 248 25.27 18.18 15.76
CA ALA A 248 26.50 18.86 15.35
C ALA A 248 26.47 20.25 16.00
N ASN A 249 27.37 20.48 16.96
CA ASN A 249 27.63 21.80 17.53
C ASN A 249 28.75 22.48 16.70
N PRO A 250 28.46 23.47 15.83
CA PRO A 250 29.50 24.20 15.11
C PRO A 250 29.75 25.51 15.85
N ASN A 251 30.19 25.44 17.10
CA ASN A 251 30.65 26.60 17.86
C ASN A 251 31.82 26.20 18.77
N SER A 252 32.94 25.82 18.16
CA SER A 252 34.26 25.97 18.77
C SER A 252 35.05 26.94 17.90
N ASN A 253 35.02 28.20 18.31
CA ASN A 253 35.80 29.30 17.76
C ASN A 253 37.31 28.94 17.80
N PRO A 254 38.09 29.21 16.72
CA PRO A 254 39.52 28.99 16.73
C PRO A 254 40.20 30.14 17.49
N ASN A 255 40.97 29.83 18.52
CA ASN A 255 41.85 30.82 19.15
C ASN A 255 43.26 30.73 18.54
N PRO A 256 43.78 31.76 17.86
CA PRO A 256 45.14 31.78 17.35
C PRO A 256 46.09 32.60 18.27
N GLY A 257 47.26 32.03 18.54
CA GLY A 257 48.44 32.73 19.10
C GLY A 257 48.55 32.69 20.63
N GLY A 258 49.70 32.51 21.26
CA GLY A 258 51.08 32.42 20.78
C GLY A 258 52.05 32.29 21.97
N LYS A 259 53.16 31.60 21.71
CA LYS A 259 54.51 31.61 22.33
C LYS A 259 54.78 32.34 23.67
N THR A 260 55.45 31.58 24.56
CA THR A 260 56.65 31.89 25.40
C THR A 260 56.99 33.36 25.69
N ILE A 261 57.09 33.71 26.99
CA ILE A 261 58.33 33.71 27.81
C ILE A 261 57.96 33.25 29.23
#